data_AF-A0A9N9VUG3-F1
#
_entry.id   AF-A0A9N9VUG3-F1
#
_cell.length_a   1.000
_cell.length_b   1.000
_cell.length_c   1.000
_cell.angle_alpha   90.00
_cell.angle_beta   90.00
_cell.angle_gamma   90.00
#
_symmetry.space_group_name_H-M   'P 1'
#
loop_
_entity.id
_entity.type
_entity.pdbx_description
1 polymer ?
#
loop_
_entity_poly.entity_id
_entity_poly.type
_entity_poly.pdbx_seq_one_letter_code
_entity_poly.pdbx_strand_id
1 'polypeptide(L)'
;MGNRQVDALFHDIAGVLQRLQSWRLPRSVTGWGSVTFTDTAEIRSSAAPIGPQQPCASLGDWLTCSALHRLQLADESRIIEGWELHGLRDRILNYVRYGIPRLVQALENPDHRVLTHGSLSCDNLLCDERTGQLTGVLGTNRAIVTHPFQEFLSSFFVGSELTILPYDSGPLNLEHESLRFYDDLFCRALEFHGVMTPRAIRGFRDAFAHQVLTVSILPGRLTQRCEFLDIVPEYRRDGERDESAALLNQNLSELGF
;
A
#
# COMPACT_ATOMS: atom_id res chain seq x y z
N MET A 1 -8.94 -25.39 -2.83
CA MET A 1 -10.35 -24.94 -2.89
C MET A 1 -10.89 -25.16 -4.30
N GLY A 2 -12.16 -25.55 -4.46
CA GLY A 2 -12.81 -25.50 -5.77
C GLY A 2 -13.22 -24.06 -6.15
N ASN A 3 -13.43 -23.77 -7.44
CA ASN A 3 -13.74 -22.40 -7.91
C ASN A 3 -14.91 -21.72 -7.18
N ARG A 4 -15.93 -22.48 -6.74
CA ARG A 4 -17.05 -21.93 -5.95
C ARG A 4 -16.65 -21.45 -4.56
N GLN A 5 -15.68 -22.11 -3.92
CA GLN A 5 -15.20 -21.71 -2.60
C GLN A 5 -14.35 -20.44 -2.70
N VAL A 6 -13.55 -20.32 -3.76
CA VAL A 6 -12.76 -19.10 -4.02
C VAL A 6 -13.68 -17.91 -4.32
N ASP A 7 -14.72 -18.12 -5.13
CA ASP A 7 -15.74 -17.09 -5.41
C ASP A 7 -16.46 -16.63 -4.13
N ALA A 8 -16.88 -17.57 -3.28
CA ALA A 8 -17.48 -17.23 -1.98
C ALA A 8 -16.52 -16.43 -1.08
N LEU A 9 -15.25 -16.84 -1.01
CA LEU A 9 -14.22 -16.12 -0.25
C LEU A 9 -14.01 -14.69 -0.78
N PHE A 10 -14.00 -14.49 -2.10
CA PHE A 10 -13.92 -13.16 -2.70
C PHE A 10 -15.13 -12.29 -2.35
N HIS A 11 -16.33 -12.86 -2.31
CA HIS A 11 -17.51 -12.17 -1.81
C HIS A 11 -17.39 -11.81 -0.32
N ASP A 12 -16.82 -12.68 0.50
CA ASP A 12 -16.59 -12.37 1.91
C ASP A 12 -15.57 -11.23 2.09
N ILE A 13 -14.43 -11.28 1.39
CA ILE A 13 -13.40 -10.24 1.40
C ILE A 13 -13.98 -8.91 0.90
N ALA A 14 -14.73 -8.92 -0.21
CA ALA A 14 -15.41 -7.72 -0.72
C ALA A 14 -16.41 -7.16 0.28
N GLY A 15 -17.13 -8.03 1.01
CA GLY A 15 -18.00 -7.62 2.11
C GLY A 15 -17.25 -7.01 3.30
N VAL A 16 -16.02 -7.42 3.58
CA VAL A 16 -15.16 -6.76 4.59
C VAL A 16 -14.73 -5.38 4.11
N LEU A 17 -14.24 -5.28 2.87
CA LEU A 17 -13.83 -4.02 2.25
C LEU A 17 -14.98 -3.00 2.21
N GLN A 18 -16.18 -3.44 1.84
CA GLN A 18 -17.38 -2.61 1.83
C GLN A 18 -17.69 -2.04 3.22
N ARG A 19 -17.58 -2.86 4.27
CA ARG A 19 -17.84 -2.42 5.65
C ARG A 19 -16.79 -1.43 6.13
N LEU A 20 -15.52 -1.65 5.79
CA LEU A 20 -14.42 -0.73 6.09
C LEU A 20 -14.61 0.62 5.37
N GLN A 21 -14.97 0.60 4.09
CA GLN A 21 -15.21 1.81 3.29
C GLN A 21 -16.47 2.57 3.70
N SER A 22 -17.52 1.87 4.12
CA SER A 22 -18.78 2.49 4.55
C SER A 22 -18.81 2.87 6.03
N TRP A 23 -17.78 2.52 6.80
CA TRP A 23 -17.73 2.86 8.21
C TRP A 23 -17.68 4.37 8.41
N ARG A 24 -18.65 4.89 9.15
CA ARG A 24 -18.69 6.30 9.55
C ARG A 24 -17.63 6.57 10.60
N LEU A 25 -16.55 7.22 10.19
CA LEU A 25 -15.51 7.69 11.09
C LEU A 25 -16.10 8.59 12.19
N PRO A 26 -15.72 8.41 13.46
CA PRO A 26 -16.10 9.32 14.54
C PRO A 26 -15.68 10.76 14.23
N ARG A 27 -16.46 11.75 14.67
CA ARG A 27 -16.16 13.19 14.44
C ARG A 27 -14.79 13.61 15.01
N SER A 28 -14.32 12.91 16.01
CA SER A 28 -13.04 13.07 16.69
C SER A 28 -11.84 12.54 15.89
N VAL A 29 -12.08 11.80 14.80
CA VAL A 29 -11.07 11.36 13.83
C VAL A 29 -10.97 12.42 12.73
N THR A 30 -10.07 13.39 12.91
CA THR A 30 -9.94 14.56 12.04
C THR A 30 -8.76 14.49 11.08
N GLY A 31 -7.78 13.62 11.32
CA GLY A 31 -6.60 13.45 10.48
C GLY A 31 -6.56 12.15 9.68
N TRP A 32 -5.48 12.01 8.92
CA TRP A 32 -5.04 10.84 8.16
C TRP A 32 -3.95 10.11 8.96
N GLY A 33 -3.91 8.78 8.91
CA GLY A 33 -3.03 7.97 9.75
C GLY A 33 -3.80 6.95 10.56
N SER A 34 -3.36 6.56 11.74
CA SER A 34 -4.08 5.55 12.53
C SER A 34 -5.11 6.19 13.46
N VAL A 35 -5.70 5.35 14.31
CA VAL A 35 -6.57 5.77 15.40
C VAL A 35 -6.11 5.17 16.71
N THR A 36 -6.40 5.86 17.81
CA THR A 36 -6.15 5.39 19.17
C THR A 36 -7.34 5.67 20.06
N PHE A 37 -7.39 5.00 21.21
CA PHE A 37 -8.33 5.33 22.28
C PHE A 37 -7.72 6.37 23.21
N THR A 38 -8.54 7.32 23.62
CA THR A 38 -8.24 8.21 24.76
C THR A 38 -8.54 7.51 26.08
N ASP A 39 -8.15 8.15 27.20
CA ASP A 39 -8.46 7.68 28.55
C ASP A 39 -9.97 7.56 28.82
N THR A 40 -10.80 8.26 28.05
CA THR A 40 -12.27 8.19 28.11
C THR A 40 -12.87 7.22 27.07
N ALA A 41 -12.05 6.35 26.49
CA ALA A 41 -12.42 5.38 25.44
C ALA A 41 -12.97 6.01 24.14
N GLU A 42 -12.75 7.32 23.92
CA GLU A 42 -13.07 7.97 22.64
C GLU A 42 -11.98 7.64 21.61
N ILE A 43 -12.39 7.31 20.38
CA ILE A 43 -11.48 7.07 19.25
C ILE A 43 -11.01 8.43 18.68
N ARG A 44 -9.70 8.62 18.52
CA ARG A 44 -9.10 9.83 17.90
C ARG A 44 -8.02 9.47 16.89
N SER A 45 -7.69 10.40 16.01
CA SER A 45 -6.56 10.24 15.08
C SER A 45 -5.24 10.11 15.86
N SER A 46 -4.38 9.21 15.40
CA SER A 46 -3.03 8.96 15.96
C SER A 46 -2.00 8.76 14.85
N ALA A 47 -0.73 8.75 15.24
CA ALA A 47 0.38 8.40 14.36
C ALA A 47 0.16 7.03 13.73
N ALA A 48 0.66 6.84 12.51
CA ALA A 48 0.61 5.51 11.90
C ALA A 48 1.63 4.58 12.55
N PRO A 49 1.32 3.28 12.72
CA PRO A 49 2.27 2.27 13.18
C PRO A 49 3.54 2.21 12.32
N ILE A 50 3.40 2.49 11.03
CA ILE A 50 4.48 2.58 10.05
C ILE A 50 4.24 3.85 9.23
N GLY A 51 5.21 4.77 9.20
CA GLY A 51 5.11 6.02 8.46
C GLY A 51 5.13 7.28 9.33
N PRO A 52 4.29 8.29 9.02
CA PRO A 52 4.28 9.56 9.73
C PRO A 52 4.07 9.41 11.25
N GLN A 53 4.90 10.12 12.02
CA GLN A 53 4.92 10.10 13.49
C GLN A 53 3.77 10.88 14.15
N GLN A 54 2.88 11.47 13.34
CA GLN A 54 1.69 12.18 13.78
C GLN A 54 0.58 12.06 12.73
N PRO A 55 -0.69 12.25 13.12
CA PRO A 55 -1.77 12.39 12.15
C PRO A 55 -1.48 13.50 11.15
N CYS A 56 -1.75 13.24 9.88
CA CYS A 56 -1.61 14.22 8.81
C CYS A 56 -2.94 14.95 8.57
N ALA A 57 -2.90 16.22 8.18
CA ALA A 57 -4.11 17.02 8.00
C ALA A 57 -4.83 16.71 6.67
N SER A 58 -4.07 16.35 5.63
CA SER A 58 -4.59 16.02 4.30
C SER A 58 -3.97 14.73 3.74
N LEU A 59 -4.55 14.22 2.64
CA LEU A 59 -3.93 13.14 1.87
C LEU A 59 -2.55 13.53 1.36
N GLY A 60 -2.39 14.77 0.87
CA GLY A 60 -1.10 15.27 0.39
C GLY A 60 -0.02 15.28 1.47
N ASP A 61 -0.39 15.70 2.69
CA ASP A 61 0.51 15.66 3.85
C ASP A 61 0.87 14.22 4.21
N TRP A 62 -0.11 13.31 4.18
CA TRP A 62 0.10 11.88 4.44
C TRP A 62 1.09 11.25 3.45
N LEU A 63 0.89 11.47 2.14
CA LEU A 63 1.78 10.95 1.10
C LEU A 63 3.18 11.57 1.20
N THR A 64 3.26 12.88 1.44
CA THR A 64 4.51 13.61 1.63
C THR A 64 5.29 13.08 2.83
N CYS A 65 4.66 13.00 4.00
CA CYS A 65 5.29 12.51 5.21
C CYS A 65 5.67 11.03 5.08
N SER A 66 4.89 10.23 4.35
CA SER A 66 5.19 8.82 4.08
C SER A 66 6.43 8.63 3.18
N ALA A 67 6.59 9.48 2.16
CA ALA A 67 7.77 9.47 1.29
C ALA A 67 9.01 9.96 2.04
N LEU A 68 8.90 11.08 2.78
CA LEU A 68 10.00 11.62 3.57
C LEU A 68 10.44 10.70 4.71
N HIS A 69 9.50 10.00 5.37
CA HIS A 69 9.86 9.02 6.38
C HIS A 69 10.69 7.86 5.81
N ARG A 70 10.34 7.37 4.61
CA ARG A 70 11.13 6.33 3.93
C ARG A 70 12.49 6.85 3.52
N LEU A 71 12.55 8.09 3.07
CA LEU A 71 13.79 8.76 2.72
C LEU A 71 14.71 8.94 3.94
N GLN A 72 14.15 9.28 5.10
CA GLN A 72 14.88 9.31 6.37
C GLN A 72 15.43 7.93 6.74
N LEU A 73 14.64 6.87 6.60
CA LEU A 73 15.13 5.49 6.82
C LEU A 73 16.20 5.08 5.80
N ALA A 74 16.15 5.63 4.59
CA ALA A 74 17.20 5.45 3.58
C ALA A 74 18.49 6.18 3.98
N ASP A 75 18.40 7.34 4.64
CA ASP A 75 19.55 8.06 5.21
C ASP A 75 20.26 7.22 6.29
N GLU A 76 19.48 6.46 7.07
CA GLU A 76 20.01 5.57 8.11
C GLU A 76 20.68 4.31 7.51
N SER A 77 20.34 3.90 6.29
CA SER A 77 20.88 2.68 5.68
C SER A 77 22.33 2.86 5.23
N ARG A 78 23.24 1.98 5.68
CA ARG A 78 24.65 1.96 5.26
C ARG A 78 24.86 1.50 3.81
N ILE A 79 23.82 0.97 3.18
CA ILE A 79 23.88 0.51 1.79
C ILE A 79 23.35 1.63 0.89
N ILE A 80 22.19 2.19 1.23
CA ILE A 80 21.53 3.20 0.41
C ILE A 80 22.17 4.59 0.59
N GLU A 81 22.55 4.93 1.82
CA GLU A 81 23.14 6.22 2.21
C GLU A 81 22.32 7.41 1.66
N GLY A 82 21.01 7.38 1.89
CA GLY A 82 20.10 8.49 1.56
C GLY A 82 19.88 8.76 0.06
N TRP A 83 20.38 7.90 -0.83
CA TRP A 83 20.41 8.10 -2.28
C TRP A 83 21.22 9.35 -2.71
N GLU A 84 22.29 9.66 -1.99
CA GLU A 84 23.15 10.81 -2.28
C GLU A 84 23.91 10.68 -3.62
N LEU A 85 24.09 9.44 -4.11
CA LEU A 85 24.77 9.19 -5.39
C LEU A 85 23.90 9.63 -6.58
N HIS A 86 24.57 10.23 -7.59
CA HIS A 86 24.00 10.58 -8.89
C HIS A 86 22.80 11.56 -8.85
N GLY A 87 22.65 12.35 -7.78
CA GLY A 87 21.59 13.37 -7.67
C GLY A 87 20.19 12.79 -7.49
N LEU A 88 20.08 11.50 -7.16
CA LEU A 88 18.80 10.83 -7.00
C LEU A 88 18.01 11.42 -5.83
N ARG A 89 18.70 11.80 -4.75
CA ARG A 89 18.14 12.54 -3.61
C ARG A 89 17.36 13.79 -4.04
N ASP A 90 17.95 14.64 -4.86
CA ASP A 90 17.31 15.87 -5.32
C ASP A 90 16.07 15.59 -6.18
N ARG A 91 16.11 14.55 -7.01
CA ARG A 91 14.96 14.12 -7.81
C ARG A 91 13.80 13.62 -6.94
N ILE A 92 14.10 12.84 -5.90
CA ILE A 92 13.09 12.40 -4.92
C ILE A 92 12.47 13.62 -4.22
N LEU A 93 13.29 14.56 -3.75
CA LEU A 93 12.80 15.76 -3.08
C LEU A 93 11.97 16.66 -4.01
N ASN A 94 12.34 16.77 -5.29
CA ASN A 94 11.55 17.47 -6.30
C ASN A 94 10.20 16.77 -6.54
N TYR A 95 10.19 15.44 -6.63
CA TYR A 95 8.96 14.67 -6.73
C TYR A 95 8.06 14.90 -5.51
N VAL A 96 8.61 14.85 -4.29
CA VAL A 96 7.85 15.12 -3.06
C VAL A 96 7.25 16.53 -3.09
N ARG A 97 8.03 17.53 -3.52
CA ARG A 97 7.60 18.94 -3.55
C ARG A 97 6.54 19.23 -4.61
N TYR A 98 6.63 18.61 -5.80
CA TYR A 98 5.81 19.00 -6.95
C TYR A 98 4.95 17.86 -7.51
N GLY A 99 5.44 16.62 -7.47
CA GLY A 99 4.74 15.44 -7.95
C GLY A 99 3.56 15.03 -7.06
N ILE A 100 3.75 15.01 -5.74
CA ILE A 100 2.67 14.66 -4.79
C ILE A 100 1.49 15.65 -4.88
N PRO A 101 1.70 16.98 -4.87
CA PRO A 101 0.58 17.92 -5.08
C PRO A 101 -0.16 17.71 -6.39
N ARG A 102 0.57 17.45 -7.50
CA ARG A 102 -0.03 17.16 -8.81
C ARG A 102 -0.88 15.89 -8.78
N LEU A 103 -0.41 14.85 -8.11
CA LEU A 103 -1.15 13.61 -7.90
C LEU A 103 -2.46 13.87 -7.14
N VAL A 104 -2.41 14.58 -6.01
CA VAL A 104 -3.59 14.86 -5.19
C VAL A 104 -4.63 15.67 -5.97
N GLN A 105 -4.20 16.60 -6.83
CA GLN A 105 -5.09 17.36 -7.71
C GLN A 105 -5.75 16.50 -8.81
N ALA A 106 -5.08 15.43 -9.25
CA ALA A 106 -5.61 14.52 -10.27
C ALA A 106 -6.62 13.51 -9.69
N LEU A 107 -6.57 13.26 -8.38
CA LEU A 107 -7.49 12.36 -7.69
C LEU A 107 -8.88 12.98 -7.55
N GLU A 108 -9.91 12.17 -7.81
CA GLU A 108 -11.28 12.55 -7.50
C GLU A 108 -11.56 12.36 -6.01
N ASN A 109 -12.19 13.35 -5.39
CA ASN A 109 -12.51 13.38 -3.95
C ASN A 109 -11.29 13.07 -3.04
N PRO A 110 -10.18 13.84 -3.13
CA PRO A 110 -8.97 13.57 -2.35
C PRO A 110 -9.18 13.63 -0.82
N ASP A 111 -10.26 14.28 -0.36
CA ASP A 111 -10.65 14.35 1.05
C ASP A 111 -11.48 13.14 1.52
N HIS A 112 -11.83 12.21 0.63
CA HIS A 112 -12.59 11.03 0.97
C HIS A 112 -11.73 10.06 1.80
N ARG A 113 -12.15 9.86 3.06
CA ARG A 113 -11.46 9.03 4.04
C ARG A 113 -12.29 7.83 4.43
N VAL A 114 -11.63 6.70 4.49
CA VAL A 114 -12.17 5.43 4.95
C VAL A 114 -11.21 4.78 5.92
N LEU A 115 -11.70 3.83 6.72
CA LEU A 115 -10.78 2.90 7.38
C LEU A 115 -10.29 1.90 6.31
N THR A 116 -8.99 1.67 6.31
CA THR A 116 -8.33 0.58 5.58
C THR A 116 -7.75 -0.39 6.60
N HIS A 117 -7.76 -1.68 6.29
CA HIS A 117 -7.09 -2.72 7.06
C HIS A 117 -5.57 -2.68 6.85
N GLY A 118 -5.12 -2.41 5.62
CA GLY A 118 -3.71 -2.20 5.28
C GLY A 118 -2.86 -3.47 5.19
N SER A 119 -3.48 -4.66 5.27
CA SER A 119 -2.82 -5.97 5.19
C SER A 119 -3.78 -7.16 5.02
N LEU A 120 -4.80 -7.07 4.17
CA LEU A 120 -5.73 -8.19 3.87
C LEU A 120 -5.07 -9.27 2.99
N SER A 121 -4.03 -9.92 3.51
CA SER A 121 -3.38 -11.10 2.92
C SER A 121 -3.96 -12.41 3.46
N CYS A 122 -3.69 -13.54 2.80
CA CYS A 122 -4.11 -14.88 3.25
C CYS A 122 -3.78 -15.14 4.72
N ASP A 123 -2.61 -14.72 5.19
CA ASP A 123 -2.15 -14.92 6.57
C ASP A 123 -3.05 -14.26 7.63
N ASN A 124 -3.84 -13.27 7.20
CA ASN A 124 -4.74 -12.50 8.05
C ASN A 124 -6.21 -12.91 7.89
N LEU A 125 -6.51 -13.95 7.09
CA LEU A 125 -7.87 -14.43 6.87
C LEU A 125 -8.07 -15.81 7.51
N LEU A 126 -9.06 -15.92 8.39
CA LEU A 126 -9.45 -17.19 9.00
C LEU A 126 -10.66 -17.74 8.27
N CYS A 127 -10.52 -18.91 7.65
CA CYS A 127 -11.63 -19.58 6.96
C CYS A 127 -12.04 -20.86 7.69
N ASP A 128 -13.35 -21.13 7.72
CA ASP A 128 -13.84 -22.45 8.11
C ASP A 128 -13.48 -23.47 7.01
N GLU A 129 -12.70 -24.48 7.34
CA GLU A 129 -12.16 -25.43 6.36
C GLU A 129 -13.26 -26.20 5.60
N ARG A 130 -14.38 -26.48 6.29
CA ARG A 130 -15.47 -27.29 5.75
C ARG A 130 -16.32 -26.52 4.74
N THR A 131 -16.57 -25.25 5.01
CA THR A 131 -17.47 -24.40 4.23
C THR A 131 -16.73 -23.44 3.29
N GLY A 132 -15.47 -23.13 3.59
CA GLY A 132 -14.68 -22.11 2.92
C GLY A 132 -15.08 -20.68 3.27
N GLN A 133 -15.95 -20.48 4.27
CA GLN A 133 -16.43 -19.16 4.66
C GLN A 133 -15.39 -18.42 5.50
N LEU A 134 -15.26 -17.12 5.28
CA LEU A 134 -14.46 -16.25 6.12
C LEU A 134 -15.11 -16.10 7.49
N THR A 135 -14.40 -16.50 8.53
CA THR A 135 -14.86 -16.46 9.93
C THR A 135 -14.18 -15.36 10.75
N GLY A 136 -13.03 -14.85 10.29
CA GLY A 136 -12.31 -13.81 11.00
C GLY A 136 -11.27 -13.11 10.13
N VAL A 137 -10.97 -11.87 10.51
CA VAL A 137 -9.91 -11.03 9.93
C VAL A 137 -8.97 -10.62 11.06
N LEU A 138 -7.68 -10.91 10.90
CA LEU A 138 -6.60 -10.61 11.84
C LEU A 138 -5.69 -9.51 11.28
N GLY A 139 -4.71 -9.05 12.06
CA GLY A 139 -3.66 -8.17 11.52
C GLY A 139 -4.05 -6.69 11.42
N THR A 140 -4.92 -6.21 12.30
CA THR A 140 -5.40 -4.81 12.32
C THR A 140 -4.35 -3.79 12.77
N ASN A 141 -3.14 -4.22 13.12
CA ASN A 141 -2.04 -3.34 13.54
C ASN A 141 -1.46 -2.50 12.39
N ARG A 142 -1.95 -2.66 11.15
CA ARG A 142 -1.65 -1.80 10.00
C ARG A 142 -2.84 -0.95 9.55
N ALA A 143 -3.95 -1.02 10.28
CA ALA A 143 -5.15 -0.28 9.92
C ALA A 143 -4.93 1.23 10.05
N ILE A 144 -5.34 1.96 9.02
CA ILE A 144 -5.20 3.40 8.92
C ILE A 144 -6.44 4.02 8.26
N VAL A 145 -6.72 5.26 8.64
CA VAL A 145 -7.67 6.16 7.99
C VAL A 145 -6.97 6.86 6.85
N THR A 146 -7.42 6.56 5.63
CA THR A 146 -6.80 7.03 4.39
C THR A 146 -7.78 6.94 3.21
N HIS A 147 -7.31 7.12 1.99
CA HIS A 147 -8.11 7.09 0.77
C HIS A 147 -8.33 5.62 0.35
N PRO A 148 -9.51 5.25 -0.19
CA PRO A 148 -9.82 3.86 -0.53
C PRO A 148 -8.79 3.12 -1.40
N PHE A 149 -8.10 3.84 -2.30
CA PHE A 149 -7.04 3.23 -3.12
C PHE A 149 -5.96 2.56 -2.27
N GLN A 150 -5.68 3.06 -1.06
CA GLN A 150 -4.55 2.62 -0.25
C GLN A 150 -4.70 1.16 0.17
N GLU A 151 -5.93 0.70 0.41
CA GLU A 151 -6.20 -0.71 0.73
C GLU A 151 -5.72 -1.63 -0.40
N PHE A 152 -5.98 -1.25 -1.65
CA PHE A 152 -5.53 -2.02 -2.82
C PHE A 152 -4.01 -2.01 -2.98
N LEU A 153 -3.39 -0.86 -2.70
CA LEU A 153 -1.95 -0.69 -2.76
C LEU A 153 -1.17 -1.35 -1.62
N SER A 154 -1.83 -1.67 -0.50
CA SER A 154 -1.19 -2.26 0.68
C SER A 154 -1.51 -3.73 0.86
N SER A 155 -2.74 -4.15 0.55
CA SER A 155 -3.21 -5.52 0.76
C SER A 155 -3.05 -6.42 -0.45
N PHE A 156 -3.09 -5.87 -1.67
CA PHE A 156 -3.15 -6.66 -2.92
C PHE A 156 -2.02 -6.36 -3.91
N PHE A 157 -1.14 -5.39 -3.62
CA PHE A 157 -0.04 -4.99 -4.52
C PHE A 157 1.32 -5.61 -4.19
N VAL A 158 1.67 -5.73 -2.90
CA VAL A 158 3.06 -6.04 -2.50
C VAL A 158 3.13 -7.40 -1.82
N GLY A 159 3.70 -8.40 -2.51
CA GLY A 159 4.17 -9.65 -1.91
C GLY A 159 3.11 -10.50 -1.19
N SER A 160 1.83 -10.17 -1.35
CA SER A 160 0.72 -10.98 -0.84
C SER A 160 0.50 -12.16 -1.77
N GLU A 161 0.30 -13.36 -1.22
CA GLU A 161 -0.15 -14.53 -1.99
C GLU A 161 -1.50 -14.27 -2.71
N LEU A 162 -2.25 -13.24 -2.27
CA LEU A 162 -3.43 -12.66 -2.93
C LEU A 162 -3.07 -11.46 -3.83
N THR A 163 -1.99 -11.54 -4.61
CA THR A 163 -1.72 -10.50 -5.62
C THR A 163 -2.85 -10.55 -6.66
N ILE A 164 -3.89 -9.75 -6.43
CA ILE A 164 -5.08 -9.61 -7.27
C ILE A 164 -5.17 -8.11 -7.57
N LEU A 165 -4.21 -7.63 -8.35
CA LEU A 165 -4.37 -6.36 -9.03
C LEU A 165 -4.42 -6.62 -10.52
N PRO A 166 -5.32 -5.92 -11.24
CA PRO A 166 -5.40 -6.03 -12.68
C PRO A 166 -4.21 -5.27 -13.29
N TYR A 167 -3.02 -5.87 -13.39
CA TYR A 167 -1.97 -5.38 -14.30
C TYR A 167 -0.94 -6.47 -14.66
N ASP A 168 -0.58 -6.47 -15.95
CA ASP A 168 0.10 -7.50 -16.76
C ASP A 168 1.59 -7.79 -16.40
N SER A 169 2.05 -7.58 -15.16
CA SER A 169 3.48 -7.74 -14.85
C SER A 169 3.78 -8.00 -13.37
N GLY A 170 3.89 -9.28 -12.97
CA GLY A 170 4.46 -9.70 -11.68
C GLY A 170 4.51 -11.24 -11.49
N PRO A 171 5.53 -11.79 -10.82
CA PRO A 171 6.01 -13.16 -11.04
C PRO A 171 5.31 -14.19 -10.14
N LEU A 172 4.10 -14.59 -10.53
CA LEU A 172 3.55 -15.87 -10.08
C LEU A 172 3.23 -16.68 -11.33
N ASN A 173 4.00 -17.74 -11.56
CA ASN A 173 3.84 -18.73 -12.64
C ASN A 173 2.56 -19.58 -12.45
N LEU A 174 1.41 -18.92 -12.28
CA LEU A 174 0.12 -19.50 -12.62
C LEU A 174 -0.14 -19.11 -14.07
N GLU A 175 -0.60 -20.04 -14.91
CA GLU A 175 -0.89 -19.74 -16.31
C GLU A 175 -1.72 -18.47 -16.40
N HIS A 176 -1.28 -17.51 -17.23
CA HIS A 176 -1.78 -16.14 -17.32
C HIS A 176 -3.32 -16.03 -17.38
N GLU A 177 -3.99 -17.06 -17.87
CA GLU A 177 -5.45 -17.19 -17.93
C GLU A 177 -6.12 -17.48 -16.58
N SER A 178 -5.50 -18.29 -15.71
CA SER A 178 -6.04 -18.59 -14.38
C SER A 178 -6.00 -17.36 -13.47
N LEU A 179 -4.94 -16.54 -13.56
CA LEU A 179 -4.86 -15.27 -12.82
C LEU A 179 -5.93 -14.28 -13.27
N ARG A 180 -6.13 -14.15 -14.59
CA ARG A 180 -7.21 -13.31 -15.15
C ARG A 180 -8.60 -13.77 -14.69
N PHE A 181 -8.83 -15.08 -14.64
CA PHE A 181 -10.10 -15.62 -14.15
C PHE A 181 -10.39 -15.24 -12.69
N TYR A 182 -9.40 -15.35 -11.79
CA TYR A 182 -9.57 -14.96 -10.39
C TYR A 182 -9.66 -13.44 -10.20
N ASP A 183 -8.92 -12.66 -10.99
CA ASP A 183 -9.05 -11.19 -11.01
C ASP A 183 -10.47 -10.74 -11.42
N ASP A 184 -11.04 -11.35 -12.46
CA ASP A 184 -12.41 -11.09 -12.90
C ASP A 184 -13.46 -11.51 -11.87
N LEU A 185 -13.25 -12.64 -11.17
CA LEU A 185 -14.12 -13.04 -10.06
C LEU A 185 -14.05 -12.03 -8.91
N PHE A 186 -12.85 -11.63 -8.50
CA PHE A 186 -12.69 -10.67 -7.40
C PHE A 186 -13.27 -9.30 -7.77
N CYS A 187 -12.99 -8.79 -8.98
CA CYS A 187 -13.57 -7.55 -9.46
C CYS A 187 -15.11 -7.58 -9.43
N ARG A 188 -15.74 -8.68 -9.88
CA ARG A 188 -17.20 -8.83 -9.81
C ARG A 188 -17.72 -8.85 -8.38
N ALA A 189 -17.02 -9.51 -7.46
CA ALA A 189 -17.40 -9.50 -6.05
C ALA A 189 -17.34 -8.08 -5.46
N LEU A 190 -16.28 -7.32 -5.76
CA LEU A 190 -16.14 -5.93 -5.34
C LEU A 190 -17.27 -5.04 -5.89
N GLU A 191 -17.58 -5.16 -7.18
CA GLU A 191 -18.68 -4.42 -7.83
C GLU A 191 -20.04 -4.80 -7.24
N PHE A 192 -20.29 -6.10 -7.01
CA PHE A 192 -21.52 -6.59 -6.41
C PHE A 192 -21.78 -5.98 -5.03
N HIS A 193 -20.74 -5.83 -4.22
CA HIS A 193 -20.83 -5.22 -2.88
C HIS A 193 -20.75 -3.69 -2.90
N GLY A 194 -20.56 -3.07 -4.07
CA GLY A 194 -20.43 -1.61 -4.19
C GLY A 194 -19.16 -1.06 -3.55
N VAL A 195 -18.07 -1.84 -3.53
CA VAL A 195 -16.76 -1.39 -3.08
C VAL A 195 -16.21 -0.39 -4.10
N MET A 196 -15.66 0.73 -3.63
CA MET A 196 -14.92 1.65 -4.49
C MET A 196 -13.62 0.96 -4.93
N THR A 197 -13.58 0.51 -6.19
CA THR A 197 -12.46 -0.23 -6.77
C THR A 197 -11.43 0.68 -7.41
N PRO A 198 -10.20 0.19 -7.68
CA PRO A 198 -9.21 0.91 -8.48
C PRO A 198 -9.75 1.48 -9.79
N ARG A 199 -10.65 0.74 -10.48
CA ARG A 199 -11.26 1.18 -11.74
C ARG A 199 -12.23 2.35 -11.56
N ALA A 200 -12.88 2.44 -10.39
CA ALA A 200 -13.82 3.51 -10.05
C ALA A 200 -13.13 4.79 -9.54
N ILE A 201 -11.85 4.72 -9.14
CA ILE A 201 -11.10 5.86 -8.61
C ILE A 201 -10.37 6.57 -9.76
N ARG A 202 -10.87 7.74 -10.15
CA ARG A 202 -10.14 8.62 -11.07
C ARG A 202 -8.80 9.05 -10.43
N GLY A 203 -7.71 8.91 -11.19
CA GLY A 203 -6.34 9.16 -10.71
C GLY A 203 -5.68 7.96 -10.02
N PHE A 204 -6.33 6.78 -9.96
CA PHE A 204 -5.73 5.58 -9.35
C PHE A 204 -4.38 5.20 -9.97
N ARG A 205 -4.23 5.30 -11.30
CA ARG A 205 -2.96 4.99 -11.99
C ARG A 205 -1.80 5.84 -11.48
N ASP A 206 -2.06 7.13 -11.27
CA ASP A 206 -1.06 8.04 -10.74
C ASP A 206 -0.75 7.71 -9.26
N ALA A 207 -1.76 7.35 -8.46
CA ALA A 207 -1.57 6.92 -7.07
C ALA A 207 -0.79 5.61 -6.96
N PHE A 208 -1.03 4.69 -7.90
CA PHE A 208 -0.27 3.45 -8.02
C PHE A 208 1.20 3.74 -8.37
N ALA A 209 1.46 4.59 -9.36
CA ALA A 209 2.83 4.98 -9.72
C ALA A 209 3.54 5.68 -8.56
N HIS A 210 2.83 6.51 -7.78
CA HIS A 210 3.33 7.07 -6.53
C HIS A 210 3.71 6.00 -5.50
N GLN A 211 2.87 4.98 -5.32
CA GLN A 211 3.18 3.89 -4.40
C GLN A 211 4.40 3.11 -4.84
N VAL A 212 4.51 2.76 -6.13
CA VAL A 212 5.70 2.11 -6.71
C VAL A 212 6.94 2.93 -6.39
N LEU A 213 6.91 4.22 -6.69
CA LEU A 213 8.02 5.11 -6.42
C LEU A 213 8.36 5.16 -4.91
N THR A 214 7.34 5.28 -4.07
CA THR A 214 7.49 5.39 -2.62
C THR A 214 8.10 4.12 -2.01
N VAL A 215 7.74 2.93 -2.50
CA VAL A 215 8.40 1.68 -2.06
C VAL A 215 9.81 1.55 -2.62
N SER A 216 10.11 2.13 -3.79
CA SER A 216 11.47 2.19 -4.35
C SER A 216 12.42 3.12 -3.58
N ILE A 217 11.91 4.13 -2.87
CA ILE A 217 12.74 4.98 -1.98
C ILE A 217 13.38 4.15 -0.85
N LEU A 218 12.69 3.12 -0.37
CA LEU A 218 13.21 2.23 0.67
C LEU A 218 12.88 0.77 0.34
N PRO A 219 13.64 0.15 -0.58
CA PRO A 219 13.40 -1.22 -0.99
C PRO A 219 13.58 -2.17 0.21
N GLY A 220 12.59 -3.03 0.47
CA GLY A 220 12.59 -3.92 1.64
C GLY A 220 13.87 -4.74 1.80
N ARG A 221 14.46 -5.18 0.68
CA ARG A 221 15.71 -5.95 0.63
C ARG A 221 16.93 -5.18 1.13
N LEU A 222 16.92 -3.85 1.08
CA LEU A 222 18.03 -2.97 1.45
C LEU A 222 17.78 -2.26 2.80
N THR A 223 16.74 -2.64 3.52
CA THR A 223 16.45 -2.10 4.85
C THR A 223 17.28 -2.80 5.91
N GLN A 224 17.90 -2.04 6.82
CA GLN A 224 18.73 -2.55 7.92
C GLN A 224 18.03 -3.57 8.84
N ARG A 225 16.70 -3.69 8.75
CA ARG A 225 15.92 -4.66 9.53
C ARG A 225 15.96 -6.08 8.96
N CYS A 226 16.56 -6.28 7.78
CA CYS A 226 16.77 -7.61 7.25
C CYS A 226 18.07 -8.16 7.82
N GLU A 227 18.00 -9.01 8.85
CA GLU A 227 19.17 -9.73 9.42
C GLU A 227 20.00 -10.44 8.34
N PHE A 228 19.39 -10.72 7.19
CA PHE A 228 20.03 -11.26 6.00
C PHE A 228 21.11 -10.34 5.39
N LEU A 229 21.04 -9.02 5.56
CA LEU A 229 22.00 -8.10 4.92
C LEU A 229 23.40 -8.19 5.50
N ASP A 230 23.55 -8.61 6.75
CA ASP A 230 24.87 -8.79 7.39
C ASP A 230 25.59 -10.05 6.90
N ILE A 231 24.85 -11.02 6.35
CA ILE A 231 25.40 -12.27 5.79
C ILE A 231 25.54 -12.25 4.26
N VAL A 232 24.96 -11.25 3.58
CA VAL A 232 25.10 -11.07 2.13
C VAL A 232 26.46 -10.40 1.84
N PRO A 233 27.29 -10.98 0.96
CA PRO A 233 28.56 -10.37 0.56
C PRO A 233 28.38 -8.94 0.00
N GLU A 234 29.33 -8.06 0.29
CA GLU A 234 29.30 -6.64 -0.07
C GLU A 234 28.97 -6.40 -1.55
N TYR A 235 29.65 -7.11 -2.47
CA TYR A 235 29.41 -6.98 -3.91
C TYR A 235 27.96 -7.26 -4.35
N ARG A 236 27.23 -8.14 -3.64
CA ARG A 236 25.81 -8.38 -3.93
C ARG A 236 24.92 -7.25 -3.39
N ARG A 237 25.29 -6.66 -2.25
CA ARG A 237 24.56 -5.52 -1.67
C ARG A 237 24.68 -4.29 -2.57
N ASP A 238 25.88 -4.04 -3.08
CA ASP A 238 26.14 -2.96 -4.03
C ASP A 238 25.36 -3.18 -5.34
N GLY A 239 25.35 -4.41 -5.85
CA GLY A 239 24.53 -4.77 -7.02
C GLY A 239 23.04 -4.49 -6.82
N GLU A 240 22.45 -4.96 -5.71
CA GLU A 240 21.02 -4.71 -5.41
C GLU A 240 20.74 -3.22 -5.17
N ARG A 241 21.69 -2.47 -4.60
CA ARG A 241 21.59 -1.01 -4.46
C ARG A 241 21.56 -0.34 -5.82
N ASP A 242 22.49 -0.67 -6.71
CA ASP A 242 22.61 -0.04 -8.02
C ASP A 242 21.40 -0.38 -8.91
N GLU A 243 20.90 -1.62 -8.86
CA GLU A 243 19.65 -2.02 -9.50
C GLU A 243 18.45 -1.23 -8.94
N SER A 244 18.36 -1.09 -7.61
CA SER A 244 17.30 -0.31 -6.97
C SER A 244 17.38 1.18 -7.32
N ALA A 245 18.59 1.74 -7.40
CA ALA A 245 18.82 3.12 -7.83
C ALA A 245 18.39 3.33 -9.28
N ALA A 246 18.74 2.40 -10.18
CA ALA A 246 18.34 2.46 -11.58
C ALA A 246 16.82 2.41 -11.73
N LEU A 247 16.14 1.52 -11.00
CA LEU A 247 14.68 1.42 -11.00
C LEU A 247 14.02 2.69 -10.43
N LEU A 248 14.52 3.21 -9.31
CA LEU A 248 14.03 4.46 -8.71
C LEU A 248 14.19 5.64 -9.67
N ASN A 249 15.35 5.73 -10.34
CA ASN A 249 15.66 6.74 -11.34
C ASN A 249 14.77 6.64 -12.58
N GLN A 250 14.43 5.42 -13.02
CA GLN A 250 13.49 5.17 -14.10
C GLN A 250 12.08 5.63 -13.71
N ASN A 251 11.59 5.21 -12.55
CA ASN A 251 10.25 5.56 -12.05
C ASN A 251 10.07 7.08 -11.92
N LEU A 252 11.09 7.79 -11.43
CA LEU A 252 11.09 9.25 -11.39
C LEU A 252 11.00 9.86 -12.79
N SER A 253 11.80 9.35 -13.74
CA SER A 253 11.80 9.82 -15.13
C SER A 253 10.45 9.64 -15.82
N GLU A 254 9.79 8.49 -15.62
CA GLU A 254 8.45 8.21 -16.16
C GLU A 254 7.37 9.16 -15.60
N LEU A 255 7.57 9.64 -14.37
CA LEU A 255 6.74 10.65 -13.74
C LEU A 255 7.15 12.11 -14.06
N GLY A 256 8.26 12.30 -14.78
CA GLY A 256 8.79 13.60 -15.19
C GLY A 256 9.61 14.33 -14.11
N PHE A 257 10.25 13.62 -13.20
CA PHE A 257 11.10 14.14 -12.11
C PHE A 257 12.48 13.53 -12.15
#